data_AF-A0A1Y0MZD2-F1
#
_entry.id   AF-A0A1Y0MZD2-F1
#
_cell.length_a   1.000
_cell.length_b   1.000
_cell.length_c   1.000
_cell.angle_alpha   90.00
_cell.angle_beta   90.00
_cell.angle_gamma   90.00
#
_symmetry.space_group_name_H-M   'P 1'
#
loop_
_entity.id
_entity.type
_entity.pdbx_description
1 polymer ?
#
loop_
_entity_poly.entity_id
_entity_poly.type
_entity_poly.pdbx_seq_one_letter_code
_entity_poly.pdbx_strand_id
1 'polypeptide(L)'
;MFLKNIIFILFFTFFSATIVAQKDSVNVKDIQIKGDIKIEKGGVYDPLAPSRAAFYSAIFPGMGQVYNKKYWKAPIVWGAMGTSIYYYLDNNKEYKRYRTAYKLRKNNLIDEFTVDGVEIISIETLERAQKQLQENRDMSLLTTVILYVLQIVEASVNAHLLQFNTDDNLSFKPTFINDPIYVEAPKVGLTIKYNF
;
A
#
# COMPACT_ATOMS: atom_id res chain seq x y z
N MET A 1 -18.35 17.76 13.35
CA MET A 1 -18.87 16.46 12.87
C MET A 1 -18.98 16.36 11.34
N PHE A 2 -19.20 17.47 10.61
CA PHE A 2 -19.34 17.47 9.14
C PHE A 2 -18.06 17.19 8.33
N LEU A 3 -16.87 17.54 8.84
CA LEU A 3 -15.61 17.36 8.10
C LEU A 3 -15.24 15.89 7.84
N LYS A 4 -15.55 14.99 8.80
CA LYS A 4 -15.24 13.56 8.70
C LYS A 4 -16.07 12.86 7.61
N ASN A 5 -17.32 13.30 7.44
CA ASN A 5 -18.22 12.74 6.42
C ASN A 5 -17.82 13.22 5.01
N ILE A 6 -17.30 14.44 4.89
CA ILE A 6 -16.79 14.98 3.61
C ILE A 6 -15.53 14.23 3.16
N ILE A 7 -14.62 13.89 4.09
CA ILE A 7 -13.42 13.10 3.79
C ILE A 7 -13.79 11.69 3.29
N PHE A 8 -14.80 11.06 3.91
CA PHE A 8 -15.29 9.74 3.48
C PHE A 8 -15.92 9.77 2.08
N ILE A 9 -16.67 10.84 1.76
CA ILE A 9 -17.28 11.03 0.43
C ILE A 9 -16.19 11.28 -0.64
N LEU A 10 -15.18 12.11 -0.34
CA LEU A 10 -14.06 12.36 -1.25
C LEU A 10 -13.26 11.09 -1.56
N PHE A 11 -13.05 10.23 -0.56
CA PHE A 11 -12.35 8.95 -0.74
C PHE A 11 -13.15 7.97 -1.62
N PHE A 12 -14.49 7.96 -1.50
CA PHE A 12 -15.36 7.10 -2.31
C PHE A 12 -15.50 7.58 -3.77
N THR A 13 -15.49 8.90 -4.00
CA THR A 13 -15.52 9.48 -5.35
C THR A 13 -14.22 9.27 -6.13
N PHE A 14 -13.08 9.12 -5.45
CA PHE A 14 -11.79 8.86 -6.12
C PHE A 14 -11.66 7.40 -6.59
N PHE A 15 -12.35 6.45 -5.92
CA PHE A 15 -12.30 5.03 -6.27
C PHE A 15 -13.16 4.66 -7.50
N SER A 16 -14.13 5.51 -7.87
CA SER A 16 -15.02 5.29 -9.01
C SER A 16 -14.46 5.84 -10.34
N ALA A 17 -13.38 6.61 -10.32
CA ALA A 17 -12.80 7.24 -11.50
C ALA A 17 -11.82 6.33 -12.31
N THR A 18 -11.59 5.08 -11.90
CA THR A 18 -10.63 4.17 -12.57
C THR A 18 -11.26 3.18 -13.55
N ILE A 19 -12.56 3.27 -13.84
CA ILE A 19 -13.19 2.45 -14.88
C ILE A 19 -13.17 3.21 -16.21
N VAL A 20 -12.02 3.18 -16.90
CA VAL A 20 -11.97 3.49 -18.33
C VAL A 20 -12.29 2.19 -19.08
N ALA A 21 -13.54 2.06 -19.51
CA ALA A 21 -13.97 1.00 -20.43
C ALA A 21 -13.32 1.20 -21.80
N GLN A 22 -12.91 0.10 -22.42
CA GLN A 22 -12.27 0.08 -23.75
C GLN A 22 -13.14 0.76 -24.81
N LYS A 23 -12.51 1.61 -25.60
CA LYS A 23 -13.08 2.12 -26.85
C LYS A 23 -12.82 1.09 -27.93
N ASP A 24 -13.78 0.20 -28.14
CA ASP A 24 -13.66 -0.85 -29.15
C ASP A 24 -13.82 -0.26 -30.55
N SER A 25 -12.93 -0.64 -31.46
CA SER A 25 -13.01 -0.32 -32.89
C SER A 25 -12.53 -1.56 -33.62
N VAL A 26 -13.48 -2.42 -33.98
CA VAL A 26 -13.25 -3.58 -34.81
C VAL A 26 -12.76 -3.09 -36.19
N ASN A 27 -11.46 -3.22 -36.44
CA ASN A 27 -10.87 -3.13 -37.77
C ASN A 27 -10.61 -4.55 -38.25
N VAL A 28 -11.45 -5.05 -39.15
CA VAL A 28 -11.18 -6.31 -39.85
C VAL A 28 -10.29 -5.97 -41.05
N LYS A 29 -8.99 -6.24 -40.92
CA LYS A 29 -8.06 -6.34 -42.05
C LYS A 29 -7.22 -7.60 -41.92
N ASP A 30 -7.51 -8.50 -42.86
CA ASP A 30 -6.68 -9.55 -43.45
C ASP A 30 -5.78 -10.38 -42.53
N ILE A 31 -6.17 -11.66 -42.42
CA ILE A 31 -5.35 -12.75 -41.90
C ILE A 31 -4.12 -12.89 -42.81
N GLN A 32 -3.01 -12.26 -42.40
CA GLN A 32 -1.68 -12.72 -42.79
C GLN A 32 -1.16 -13.57 -41.64
N ILE A 33 -1.11 -14.89 -41.84
CA ILE A 33 -0.35 -15.79 -40.98
C ILE A 33 1.13 -15.53 -41.27
N LYS A 34 1.67 -14.42 -40.75
CA LYS A 34 3.08 -14.35 -40.35
C LYS A 34 3.13 -15.03 -38.99
N GLY A 35 3.45 -16.32 -39.00
CA GLY A 35 3.63 -17.08 -37.79
C GLY A 35 4.85 -16.57 -37.02
N ASP A 36 4.65 -15.51 -36.22
CA ASP A 36 5.32 -15.47 -34.93
C ASP A 36 4.72 -16.60 -34.13
N ILE A 37 5.47 -17.68 -33.97
CA ILE A 37 5.15 -18.69 -32.96
C ILE A 37 5.05 -17.88 -31.67
N LYS A 38 3.81 -17.64 -31.19
CA LYS A 38 3.59 -17.34 -29.79
C LYS A 38 4.06 -18.59 -29.07
N ILE A 39 5.36 -18.66 -28.83
CA ILE A 39 5.89 -19.45 -27.74
C ILE A 39 5.17 -18.83 -26.56
N GLU A 40 4.11 -19.50 -26.09
CA GLU A 40 3.67 -19.34 -24.73
C GLU A 40 4.97 -19.50 -23.94
N LYS A 41 5.53 -18.38 -23.50
CA LYS A 41 6.73 -18.35 -22.70
C LYS A 41 6.31 -18.99 -21.38
N GLY A 42 6.23 -20.32 -21.36
CA GLY A 42 6.13 -21.11 -20.16
C GLY A 42 7.15 -20.55 -19.19
N GLY A 43 6.68 -20.19 -18.00
CA GLY A 43 7.29 -19.24 -17.07
C GLY A 43 8.81 -19.18 -17.19
N VAL A 44 9.31 -18.14 -17.87
CA VAL A 44 10.75 -17.87 -17.90
C VAL A 44 11.14 -17.46 -16.49
N TYR A 45 11.79 -18.38 -15.77
CA TYR A 45 12.36 -18.12 -14.46
C TYR A 45 13.33 -16.94 -14.57
N ASP A 46 13.06 -15.89 -13.79
CA ASP A 46 13.86 -14.67 -13.78
C ASP A 46 14.55 -14.54 -12.42
N PRO A 47 15.80 -15.00 -12.29
CA PRO A 47 16.52 -15.00 -11.02
C PRO A 47 16.72 -13.58 -10.47
N LEU A 48 16.59 -12.54 -11.29
CA LEU A 48 16.75 -11.15 -10.90
C LEU A 48 15.44 -10.49 -10.47
N ALA A 49 14.28 -11.12 -10.67
CA ALA A 49 13.02 -10.51 -10.24
C ALA A 49 12.95 -10.23 -8.73
N PRO A 50 13.43 -11.10 -7.81
CA PRO A 50 13.44 -10.82 -6.37
C PRO A 50 14.32 -9.63 -6.01
N SER A 51 15.52 -9.56 -6.58
CA SER A 51 16.44 -8.45 -6.33
C SER A 51 15.93 -7.13 -6.90
N ARG A 52 15.30 -7.14 -8.09
CA ARG A 52 14.66 -5.95 -8.67
C ARG A 52 13.46 -5.48 -7.83
N ALA A 53 12.60 -6.39 -7.37
CA ALA A 53 11.48 -6.04 -6.50
C ALA A 53 11.96 -5.42 -5.18
N ALA A 54 13.00 -6.01 -4.56
CA ALA A 54 13.62 -5.47 -3.36
C ALA A 54 14.21 -4.07 -3.60
N PHE A 55 14.96 -3.90 -4.69
CA PHE A 55 15.57 -2.62 -5.06
C PHE A 55 14.52 -1.52 -5.25
N TYR A 56 13.45 -1.80 -5.97
CA TYR A 56 12.36 -0.86 -6.13
C TYR A 56 11.71 -0.49 -4.78
N SER A 57 11.42 -1.47 -3.93
CA SER A 57 10.91 -1.22 -2.57
C SER A 57 11.87 -0.44 -1.67
N ALA A 58 13.18 -0.49 -1.93
CA ALA A 58 14.21 0.26 -1.21
C ALA A 58 14.37 1.70 -1.72
N ILE A 59 13.93 2.02 -2.94
CA ILE A 59 13.86 3.41 -3.42
C ILE A 59 12.64 4.10 -2.82
N PHE A 60 11.49 3.42 -2.87
CA PHE A 60 10.25 3.94 -2.34
C PHE A 60 9.38 2.81 -1.76
N PRO A 61 8.88 2.97 -0.53
CA PRO A 61 8.05 1.96 0.11
C PRO A 61 6.89 1.51 -0.78
N GLY A 62 6.74 0.21 -0.99
CA GLY A 62 5.66 -0.37 -1.79
C GLY A 62 5.92 -0.47 -3.30
N MET A 63 6.98 0.12 -3.87
CA MET A 63 7.25 -0.01 -5.31
C MET A 63 7.53 -1.45 -5.75
N GLY A 64 8.15 -2.28 -4.90
CA GLY A 64 8.32 -3.71 -5.20
C GLY A 64 6.99 -4.46 -5.29
N GLN A 65 5.96 -4.03 -4.56
CA GLN A 65 4.61 -4.60 -4.66
C GLN A 65 3.94 -4.22 -5.99
N VAL A 66 4.16 -2.97 -6.44
CA VAL A 66 3.72 -2.48 -7.75
C VAL A 66 4.41 -3.26 -8.88
N TYR A 67 5.73 -3.47 -8.77
CA TYR A 67 6.50 -4.31 -9.70
C TYR A 67 5.94 -5.74 -9.79
N ASN A 68 5.57 -6.31 -8.65
CA ASN A 68 4.92 -7.63 -8.55
C ASN A 68 3.44 -7.64 -8.99
N LYS A 69 2.91 -6.54 -9.53
CA LYS A 69 1.49 -6.36 -9.91
C LYS A 69 0.50 -6.53 -8.74
N LYS A 70 0.98 -6.47 -7.49
CA LYS A 70 0.16 -6.56 -6.26
C LYS A 70 -0.16 -5.16 -5.72
N TYR A 71 -0.82 -4.34 -6.53
CA TYR A 71 -1.08 -2.92 -6.24
C TYR A 71 -1.83 -2.68 -4.92
N TRP A 72 -2.74 -3.58 -4.56
CA TRP A 72 -3.54 -3.47 -3.34
C TRP A 72 -2.70 -3.51 -2.05
N LYS A 73 -1.48 -4.06 -2.09
CA LYS A 73 -0.58 -4.08 -0.94
C LYS A 73 0.13 -2.75 -0.69
N ALA A 74 0.30 -1.92 -1.73
CA ALA A 74 1.02 -0.65 -1.60
C ALA A 74 0.34 0.32 -0.60
N PRO A 75 -1.00 0.52 -0.62
CA PRO A 75 -1.68 1.32 0.40
C PRO A 75 -1.47 0.83 1.83
N ILE A 76 -1.35 -0.49 2.04
CA ILE A 76 -1.10 -1.07 3.37
C ILE A 76 0.31 -0.69 3.86
N VAL A 77 1.31 -0.82 2.98
CA VAL A 77 2.69 -0.41 3.27
C VAL A 77 2.75 1.08 3.62
N TRP A 78 2.07 1.93 2.85
CA TRP A 78 2.01 3.36 3.12
C TRP A 78 1.25 3.69 4.41
N GLY A 79 0.18 2.96 4.71
CA GLY A 79 -0.54 3.12 5.98
C GLY A 79 0.33 2.79 7.18
N ALA A 80 1.07 1.67 7.11
CA ALA A 80 1.99 1.25 8.16
C ALA A 80 3.13 2.26 8.36
N MET A 81 3.81 2.63 7.28
CA MET A 81 4.90 3.63 7.31
C MET A 81 4.40 5.01 7.74
N GLY A 82 3.27 5.46 7.19
CA GLY A 82 2.69 6.76 7.50
C GLY A 82 2.28 6.87 8.97
N THR A 83 1.72 5.80 9.54
CA THR A 83 1.33 5.76 10.95
C THR A 83 2.55 5.83 11.87
N SER A 84 3.58 5.03 11.61
CA SER A 84 4.79 5.02 12.46
C SER A 84 5.57 6.35 12.37
N ILE A 85 5.65 6.94 11.17
CA ILE A 85 6.26 8.26 10.96
C ILE A 85 5.44 9.36 11.64
N TYR A 86 4.10 9.30 11.56
CA TYR A 86 3.24 10.27 12.25
C TYR A 86 3.51 10.29 13.76
N TYR A 87 3.53 9.11 14.40
CA TYR A 87 3.82 9.02 15.83
C TYR A 87 5.24 9.50 16.16
N TYR A 88 6.23 9.22 15.31
CA TYR A 88 7.57 9.76 15.50
C TYR A 88 7.57 11.30 15.50
N LEU A 89 6.91 11.92 14.53
CA LEU A 89 6.88 13.38 14.39
C LEU A 89 6.16 14.04 15.56
N ASP A 90 5.02 13.49 15.97
CA ASP A 90 4.22 13.98 17.08
C ASP A 90 4.98 13.89 18.42
N ASN A 91 5.52 12.71 18.74
CA ASN A 91 6.33 12.53 19.95
C ASN A 91 7.59 13.41 19.95
N ASN A 92 8.24 13.61 18.78
CA ASN A 92 9.41 14.48 18.68
C ASN A 92 9.05 15.96 18.87
N LYS A 93 7.88 16.39 18.38
CA LYS A 93 7.37 17.76 18.56
C LYS A 93 7.09 18.02 20.02
N GLU A 94 6.31 17.16 20.68
CA GLU A 94 6.02 17.31 22.11
C GLU A 94 7.30 17.17 22.95
N TYR A 95 8.20 16.25 22.62
CA TYR A 95 9.51 16.15 23.29
C TYR A 95 10.26 17.49 23.28
N LYS A 96 10.34 18.15 22.13
CA LYS A 96 11.00 19.46 22.00
C LYS A 96 10.29 20.55 22.81
N ARG A 97 8.96 20.50 22.84
CA ARG A 97 8.11 21.41 23.61
C ARG A 97 8.40 21.31 25.12
N TYR A 98 8.27 20.11 25.70
CA TYR A 98 8.58 19.86 27.11
C TYR A 98 10.06 20.13 27.46
N ARG A 99 10.98 19.80 26.56
CA ARG A 99 12.41 20.09 26.74
C ARG A 99 12.71 21.59 26.76
N THR A 100 11.98 22.38 26.00
CA THR A 100 12.13 23.84 25.99
C THR A 100 11.63 24.42 27.29
N ALA A 101 10.45 24.00 27.76
CA ALA A 101 9.90 24.42 29.05
C ALA A 101 10.84 24.06 30.22
N TYR A 102 11.38 22.84 30.25
CA TYR A 102 12.33 22.43 31.28
C TYR A 102 13.59 23.31 31.33
N LYS A 103 14.14 23.67 30.16
CA LYS A 103 15.31 24.57 30.07
C LYS A 103 14.99 25.97 30.56
N LEU A 104 13.82 26.51 30.21
CA LEU A 104 13.38 27.84 30.67
C LEU A 104 13.25 27.86 32.20
N ARG A 105 12.58 26.86 32.79
CA ARG A 105 12.38 26.79 34.23
C ARG A 105 13.68 26.60 35.01
N LYS A 106 14.62 25.78 34.51
CA LYS A 106 15.98 25.66 35.06
C LYS A 106 16.74 27.00 35.08
N ASN A 107 16.42 27.91 34.17
CA ASN A 107 17.01 29.23 34.07
C ASN A 107 16.17 30.32 34.77
N ASN A 108 15.17 29.94 35.58
CA ASN A 108 14.22 30.85 36.23
C ASN A 108 13.44 31.75 35.25
N LEU A 109 13.22 31.28 34.01
CA LEU A 109 12.41 31.96 33.00
C LEU A 109 11.00 31.37 32.97
N ILE A 110 10.02 32.19 32.58
CA ILE A 110 8.62 31.77 32.43
C ILE A 110 8.51 30.86 31.19
N ASP A 111 7.92 29.69 31.39
CA ASP A 111 7.59 28.71 30.35
C ASP A 111 6.07 28.64 30.10
N GLU A 112 5.67 27.88 29.08
CA GLU A 112 4.26 27.75 28.68
C GLU A 112 3.37 27.01 29.69
N PHE A 113 3.94 26.26 30.64
CA PHE A 113 3.21 25.55 31.68
C PHE A 113 3.18 26.34 33.00
N THR A 114 3.52 27.62 32.95
CA THR A 114 3.32 28.59 34.04
C THR A 114 2.20 29.55 33.63
N VAL A 115 1.11 29.60 34.38
CA VAL A 115 0.01 30.56 34.15
C VAL A 115 -0.17 31.40 35.41
N ASP A 116 -0.17 32.72 35.25
CA ASP A 116 -0.30 33.70 36.34
C ASP A 116 0.72 33.50 37.48
N GLY A 117 1.93 33.05 37.14
CA GLY A 117 3.00 32.77 38.10
C GLY A 117 2.83 31.45 38.87
N VAL A 118 1.79 30.68 38.58
CA VAL A 118 1.56 29.34 39.14
C VAL A 118 2.05 28.28 38.16
N GLU A 119 2.93 27.40 38.65
CA GLU A 119 3.39 26.24 37.88
C GLU A 119 2.27 25.20 37.81
N ILE A 120 1.70 24.98 36.62
CA ILE A 120 0.63 23.98 36.41
C ILE A 120 1.23 22.56 36.45
N ILE A 121 2.47 22.44 36.00
CA ILE A 121 3.21 21.18 35.89
C ILE A 121 4.53 21.34 36.64
N SER A 122 4.88 20.39 37.52
CA SER A 122 6.14 20.43 38.26
C SER A 122 7.36 20.14 37.38
N ILE A 123 8.55 20.55 37.80
CA ILE A 123 9.80 20.28 37.05
C ILE A 123 10.10 18.78 36.90
N GLU A 124 9.75 17.96 37.90
CA GLU A 124 9.89 16.50 37.86
C GLU A 124 8.93 15.89 36.83
N THR A 125 7.74 16.47 36.69
CA THR A 125 6.77 16.03 35.69
C THR A 125 7.22 16.43 34.29
N LEU A 126 7.83 17.61 34.11
CA LEU A 126 8.48 17.98 32.84
C LEU A 126 9.62 17.03 32.47
N GLU A 127 10.43 16.61 33.44
CA GLU A 127 11.52 15.65 33.22
C GLU A 127 10.99 14.26 32.82
N ARG A 128 9.99 13.76 33.54
CA ARG A 128 9.33 12.48 33.23
C ARG A 128 8.66 12.50 31.86
N ALA A 129 7.95 13.58 31.53
CA ALA A 129 7.30 13.75 30.23
C ALA A 129 8.31 13.73 29.09
N GLN A 130 9.45 14.45 29.23
CA GLN A 130 10.53 14.41 28.25
C GLN A 130 11.05 12.99 28.03
N LYS A 131 11.32 12.25 29.12
CA LYS A 131 11.84 10.88 29.03
C LYS A 131 10.84 9.96 28.30
N GLN A 132 9.56 10.02 28.67
CA GLN A 132 8.53 9.22 28.02
C GLN A 132 8.38 9.54 26.53
N LEU A 133 8.35 10.83 26.18
CA LEU A 133 8.22 11.27 24.78
C LEU A 133 9.46 10.91 23.95
N GLN A 134 10.64 10.96 24.57
CA GLN A 134 11.87 10.49 23.93
C GLN A 134 11.79 8.99 23.64
N GLU A 135 11.42 8.18 24.62
CA GLU A 135 11.27 6.73 24.46
C GLU A 135 10.24 6.40 23.38
N ASN A 136 9.07 7.06 23.38
CA ASN A 136 8.03 6.86 22.38
C ASN A 136 8.47 7.25 20.96
N ARG A 137 9.20 8.37 20.84
CA ARG A 137 9.79 8.79 19.57
C ARG A 137 10.77 7.73 19.06
N ASP A 138 11.66 7.26 19.92
CA ASP A 138 12.70 6.32 19.55
C ASP A 138 12.10 4.95 19.18
N MET A 139 11.05 4.51 19.89
CA MET A 139 10.25 3.33 19.52
C MET A 139 9.56 3.50 18.17
N SER A 140 8.95 4.66 17.91
CA SER A 140 8.28 4.94 16.63
C SER A 140 9.27 4.92 15.46
N LEU A 141 10.49 5.44 15.67
CA LEU A 141 11.57 5.38 14.70
C LEU A 141 11.99 3.93 14.44
N LEU A 142 12.22 3.14 15.50
CA LEU A 142 12.57 1.73 15.39
C LEU A 142 11.50 0.94 14.64
N THR A 143 10.22 1.12 14.99
CA THR A 143 9.10 0.50 14.28
C THR A 143 9.09 0.89 12.80
N THR A 144 9.34 2.16 12.47
CA THR A 144 9.43 2.62 11.07
C THR A 144 10.54 1.88 10.31
N VAL A 145 11.72 1.73 10.91
CA VAL A 145 12.86 1.01 10.29
C VAL A 145 12.52 -0.47 10.09
N ILE A 146 11.90 -1.11 11.09
CA ILE A 146 11.48 -2.52 10.99
C ILE A 146 10.47 -2.70 9.86
N LEU A 147 9.42 -1.87 9.81
CA LEU A 147 8.41 -1.92 8.75
C LEU A 147 9.02 -1.66 7.37
N TYR A 148 9.97 -0.73 7.29
CA TYR A 148 10.69 -0.42 6.05
C TYR A 148 11.49 -1.60 5.52
N VAL A 149 12.22 -2.32 6.38
CA VAL A 149 12.96 -3.53 5.97
C VAL A 149 11.98 -4.66 5.64
N LEU A 150 10.95 -4.85 6.46
CA LEU A 150 9.98 -5.94 6.30
C LEU A 150 9.26 -5.86 4.95
N GLN A 151 8.83 -4.67 4.52
CA GLN A 151 8.14 -4.52 3.22
C GLN A 151 9.06 -4.79 2.03
N ILE A 152 10.38 -4.53 2.14
CA ILE A 152 11.36 -4.89 1.10
C ILE A 152 11.47 -6.41 0.99
N VAL A 153 11.65 -7.08 2.13
CA VAL A 153 11.74 -8.54 2.19
C VAL A 153 10.46 -9.17 1.65
N GLU A 154 9.29 -8.66 2.05
CA GLU A 154 8.01 -9.13 1.54
C GLU A 154 7.91 -9.00 0.02
N ALA A 155 8.34 -7.88 -0.57
CA ALA A 155 8.33 -7.70 -2.02
C ALA A 155 9.29 -8.68 -2.73
N SER A 156 10.48 -8.90 -2.17
CA SER A 156 11.46 -9.85 -2.69
C SER A 156 10.93 -11.29 -2.69
N VAL A 157 10.38 -11.74 -1.56
CA VAL A 157 9.80 -13.09 -1.43
C VAL A 157 8.62 -13.27 -2.38
N ASN A 158 7.73 -12.28 -2.48
CA ASN A 158 6.60 -12.35 -3.44
C ASN A 158 7.08 -12.49 -4.88
N ALA A 159 8.13 -11.76 -5.28
CA ALA A 159 8.69 -11.83 -6.63
C ALA A 159 9.35 -13.19 -6.92
N HIS A 160 9.88 -13.86 -5.89
CA HIS A 160 10.38 -15.22 -6.02
C HIS A 160 9.24 -16.23 -6.20
N LEU A 161 8.16 -16.06 -5.42
CA LEU A 161 7.00 -16.95 -5.49
C LEU A 161 6.23 -16.85 -6.82
N LEU A 162 6.18 -15.67 -7.44
CA LEU A 162 5.53 -15.46 -8.74
C LEU A 162 6.20 -16.20 -9.90
N GLN A 163 7.41 -16.74 -9.71
CA GLN A 163 8.13 -17.50 -10.73
C GLN A 163 7.84 -19.00 -10.68
N PHE A 164 7.26 -19.49 -9.59
CA PHE A 164 6.83 -20.88 -9.52
C PHE A 164 5.58 -21.06 -10.39
N ASN A 165 5.53 -22.19 -11.11
CA ASN A 165 4.62 -22.45 -12.21
C ASN A 165 3.17 -22.07 -11.87
N THR A 166 2.71 -20.97 -12.47
CA THR A 166 1.35 -20.45 -12.33
C THR A 166 0.78 -20.35 -13.74
N ASP A 167 0.37 -21.49 -14.31
CA ASP A 167 -0.43 -21.52 -15.54
C ASP A 167 -1.87 -21.09 -15.20
N ASP A 168 -2.06 -19.81 -14.87
CA ASP A 168 -3.39 -19.23 -14.63
C ASP A 168 -4.12 -19.03 -15.95
N ASN A 169 -4.51 -20.12 -16.62
CA ASN A 169 -5.33 -20.10 -17.81
C ASN A 169 -6.81 -19.93 -17.44
N LEU A 170 -7.18 -18.74 -16.99
CA LEU A 170 -8.58 -18.35 -16.84
C LEU A 170 -9.17 -17.99 -18.22
N SER A 171 -9.93 -18.91 -18.79
CA SER A 171 -10.58 -18.71 -20.10
C SER A 171 -12.07 -18.43 -19.94
N PHE A 172 -12.52 -17.29 -20.46
CA PHE A 172 -13.93 -16.99 -20.63
C PHE A 172 -14.35 -17.38 -22.04
N LYS A 173 -15.25 -18.36 -22.17
CA LYS A 173 -15.78 -18.78 -23.47
C LYS A 173 -17.30 -18.58 -23.49
N PRO A 174 -17.86 -17.87 -24.48
CA PRO A 174 -19.30 -17.87 -24.69
C PRO A 174 -19.72 -19.29 -25.09
N THR A 175 -20.76 -19.81 -24.43
CA THR A 175 -21.34 -21.11 -24.75
C THR A 175 -22.77 -20.92 -25.24
N PHE A 176 -23.15 -21.67 -26.27
CA PHE A 176 -24.52 -21.73 -26.75
C PHE A 176 -25.16 -22.99 -26.21
N ILE A 177 -26.22 -22.84 -25.42
CA ILE A 177 -26.99 -23.97 -24.89
C ILE A 177 -28.22 -24.12 -25.77
N ASN A 178 -28.23 -25.17 -26.60
CA ASN A 178 -29.36 -25.53 -27.44
C ASN A 178 -30.28 -26.47 -26.67
N ASP A 179 -31.60 -26.23 -26.74
CA ASP A 179 -32.59 -27.12 -26.14
C ASP A 179 -32.81 -28.35 -27.05
N PRO A 180 -32.67 -29.59 -26.55
CA PRO A 180 -32.79 -30.79 -27.38
C PRO A 180 -34.24 -31.17 -27.72
N ILE A 181 -35.25 -30.55 -27.09
CA ILE A 181 -36.67 -30.97 -27.21
C ILE A 181 -37.47 -29.97 -28.05
N TYR A 182 -37.16 -28.67 -27.98
CA TYR A 182 -37.88 -27.62 -28.70
C TYR A 182 -36.92 -26.80 -29.58
N VAL A 183 -37.36 -26.46 -30.81
CA VAL A 183 -36.62 -25.57 -31.71
C VAL A 183 -36.85 -24.11 -31.28
N GLU A 184 -36.18 -23.71 -30.20
CA GLU A 184 -36.16 -22.32 -29.71
C GLU A 184 -34.84 -21.61 -30.07
N ALA A 185 -34.83 -20.28 -29.96
CA ALA A 185 -33.60 -19.50 -30.13
C ALA A 185 -32.53 -19.93 -29.09
N PRO A 186 -31.27 -20.10 -29.49
CA PRO A 186 -30.22 -20.61 -28.61
C PRO A 186 -29.98 -19.69 -27.43
N LYS A 187 -29.91 -20.25 -26.22
CA LYS A 187 -29.64 -19.49 -24.99
C LYS A 187 -28.14 -19.20 -24.92
N VAL A 188 -27.78 -17.93 -24.77
CA VAL A 188 -26.40 -17.50 -24.57
C VAL A 188 -26.01 -17.65 -23.10
N GLY A 189 -24.94 -18.38 -22.84
CA GLY A 189 -24.37 -18.58 -21.51
C GLY A 189 -22.89 -18.22 -21.48
N LEU A 190 -22.37 -17.93 -20.28
CA LEU A 190 -20.94 -17.79 -20.04
C LEU A 190 -20.43 -19.02 -19.31
N THR A 191 -19.41 -19.69 -19.84
CA THR A 191 -18.70 -20.76 -19.15
C THR A 191 -17.34 -20.24 -18.68
N ILE A 192 -17.10 -20.34 -17.38
CA ILE A 192 -15.80 -20.06 -16.76
C ILE A 192 -15.10 -21.39 -16.60
N LYS A 193 -13.94 -21.56 -17.25
CA LYS A 193 -13.07 -22.72 -17.03
C LYS A 193 -11.79 -22.24 -16.34
N TYR A 194 -11.50 -22.83 -15.19
CA TYR A 194 -10.27 -22.63 -14.43
C TYR A 194 -9.52 -23.96 -14.36
N ASN A 195 -8.30 -23.99 -14.90
CA ASN A 195 -7.39 -25.14 -14.79
C ASN A 195 -6.29 -24.75 -13.80
N PHE A 196 -6.04 -25.61 -12.81
CA PHE A 196 -4.88 -25.54 -11.92
C PHE A 196 -3.80 -26.53 -12.38
#